data_AF-A0A6J2XMJ7-F1
#
_entry.id   AF-A0A6J2XMJ7-F1
#
_cell.length_a   1.000
_cell.length_b   1.000
_cell.length_c   1.000
_cell.angle_alpha   90.00
_cell.angle_beta   90.00
_cell.angle_gamma   90.00
#
_symmetry.space_group_name_H-M   'P 1'
#
loop_
_entity.id
_entity.type
_entity.pdbx_description
1 polymer ?
#
loop_
_entity_poly.entity_id
_entity_poly.type
_entity_poly.pdbx_seq_one_letter_code
_entity_poly.pdbx_strand_id
1 'polypeptide(L)'
;MKILSKLPLISDNPYSPYYQAEFNLENPTVFQDTIHISTKLKTRLLNQNICMNMGGKQVSVESIRKVIENYSRDKHLLCKSFLDSSDKMNFNAIDKISSERVTNLLVEIPDAEATRQYLILTRYILDAFLLKDISIERRIYLIWYATFFMRIWRSWLKRITKVFRRNLLLQIHTHA
;
A
#
# COMPACT_ATOMS: atom_id res chain seq x y z
N MET A 1 -1.59 0.41 28.51
CA MET A 1 -0.40 0.88 29.24
C MET A 1 -0.22 2.36 28.92
N LYS A 2 -0.50 3.27 29.87
CA LYS A 2 -0.36 4.72 29.67
C LYS A 2 1.03 5.12 30.14
N ILE A 3 1.87 5.60 29.23
CA ILE A 3 3.19 6.15 29.57
C ILE A 3 3.03 7.67 29.54
N LEU A 4 3.24 8.30 30.70
CA LEU A 4 3.27 9.75 30.84
C LEU A 4 4.70 10.23 30.64
N SER A 5 4.91 11.17 29.72
CA SER A 5 6.14 11.95 29.68
C SER A 5 5.80 13.41 29.37
N LYS A 6 6.41 14.34 30.11
CA LYS A 6 6.33 15.79 29.89
C LYS A 6 7.52 16.23 29.05
N LEU A 7 7.32 17.23 28.19
CA LEU A 7 8.41 17.87 27.43
C LEU A 7 9.15 18.89 28.31
N PRO A 8 10.49 18.98 28.22
CA PRO A 8 11.30 19.95 28.95
C PRO A 8 11.22 21.35 28.32
N LEU A 9 11.28 22.38 29.17
CA LEU A 9 11.20 23.81 28.80
C LEU A 9 12.46 24.34 28.09
N ILE A 10 13.53 23.58 28.06
CA ILE A 10 14.82 23.94 27.45
C ILE A 10 15.28 22.73 26.62
N SER A 11 15.64 22.98 25.37
CA SER A 11 16.08 21.95 24.43
C SER A 11 17.58 22.06 24.22
N ASP A 12 18.35 21.17 24.85
CA ASP A 12 19.75 20.91 24.53
C ASP A 12 19.92 20.12 23.21
N ASN A 13 18.87 20.03 22.39
CA ASN A 13 18.89 19.27 21.14
C ASN A 13 19.88 19.92 20.14
N PRO A 14 20.99 19.23 19.79
CA PRO A 14 21.98 19.78 18.87
C PRO A 14 21.48 19.84 17.41
N TYR A 15 20.28 19.35 17.12
CA TYR A 15 19.75 19.18 15.76
C TYR A 15 18.61 20.13 15.36
N SER A 16 18.17 21.06 16.23
CA SER A 16 17.21 22.19 16.01
C SER A 16 15.98 22.17 16.93
N PRO A 17 15.51 23.35 17.44
CA PRO A 17 14.26 23.46 18.19
C PRO A 17 13.01 23.10 17.36
N TYR A 18 13.10 23.06 16.03
CA TYR A 18 12.01 22.65 15.14
C TYR A 18 11.87 21.11 15.00
N TYR A 19 12.83 20.34 15.50
CA TYR A 19 12.72 18.87 15.63
C TYR A 19 12.15 18.50 17.01
N GLN A 20 10.94 18.97 17.29
CA GLN A 20 10.14 18.55 18.44
C GLN A 20 8.75 18.12 17.97
N ALA A 21 8.34 16.91 18.33
CA ALA A 21 6.93 16.54 18.25
C ALA A 21 6.23 17.10 19.49
N GLU A 22 5.46 18.18 19.34
CA GLU A 22 4.50 18.62 20.37
C GLU A 22 3.42 17.54 20.50
N PHE A 23 3.55 16.68 21.50
CA PHE A 23 2.51 15.75 21.88
C PHE A 23 1.38 16.52 22.55
N ASN A 24 0.52 17.17 21.77
CA ASN A 24 -0.72 17.74 22.26
C ASN A 24 -1.62 16.58 22.77
N LEU A 25 -1.71 16.43 24.09
CA LEU A 25 -2.50 15.38 24.75
C LEU A 25 -4.02 15.63 24.65
N GLU A 26 -4.43 16.86 24.33
CA GLU A 26 -5.83 17.21 24.08
C GLU A 26 -6.27 16.80 22.66
N ASN A 27 -5.32 16.66 21.72
CA ASN A 27 -5.56 16.19 20.37
C ASN A 27 -4.47 15.19 19.91
N PRO A 28 -4.49 13.95 20.43
CA PRO A 28 -3.46 12.97 20.11
C PRO A 28 -3.50 12.59 18.64
N THR A 29 -2.33 12.60 17.98
CA THR A 29 -2.23 12.07 16.62
C THR A 29 -2.36 10.54 16.67
N VAL A 30 -3.49 10.04 16.21
CA VAL A 30 -3.76 8.60 16.12
C VAL A 30 -3.25 8.03 14.80
N PHE A 31 -2.38 7.03 14.88
CA PHE A 31 -1.90 6.29 13.72
C PHE A 31 -2.51 4.89 13.72
N GLN A 32 -2.94 4.44 12.55
CA GLN A 32 -3.40 3.08 12.39
C GLN A 32 -2.19 2.13 12.31
N ASP A 33 -2.31 0.96 12.93
CA ASP A 33 -1.29 -0.08 12.87
C ASP A 33 -0.97 -0.50 11.42
N THR A 34 0.32 -0.59 11.13
CA THR A 34 0.83 -0.91 9.78
C THR A 34 0.53 -2.35 9.38
N ILE A 35 0.59 -3.30 10.32
CA ILE A 35 0.22 -4.69 10.06
C ILE A 35 -1.24 -4.73 9.61
N HIS A 36 -2.12 -4.06 10.34
CA HIS A 36 -3.54 -3.96 9.97
C HIS A 36 -3.79 -3.22 8.64
N ILE A 37 -3.01 -2.18 8.30
CA ILE A 37 -3.06 -1.54 6.98
C ILE A 37 -2.75 -2.56 5.88
N SER A 38 -1.67 -3.33 6.04
CA SER A 38 -1.24 -4.30 5.02
C SER A 38 -2.24 -5.44 4.82
N THR A 39 -2.84 -5.95 5.90
CA THR A 39 -3.87 -6.99 5.78
C THR A 39 -5.14 -6.45 5.13
N LYS A 40 -5.52 -5.18 5.36
CA LYS A 40 -6.59 -4.51 4.59
C LYS A 40 -6.24 -4.42 3.10
N LEU A 41 -5.01 -4.09 2.73
CA LEU A 41 -4.56 -4.07 1.33
C LEU A 41 -4.65 -5.46 0.69
N LYS A 42 -4.27 -6.52 1.42
CA LYS A 42 -4.46 -7.91 0.98
C LYS A 42 -5.93 -8.24 0.78
N THR A 43 -6.78 -8.00 1.77
CA THR A 43 -8.22 -8.30 1.67
C THR A 43 -8.85 -7.57 0.48
N ARG A 44 -8.43 -6.33 0.20
CA ARG A 44 -8.91 -5.57 -0.95
C ARG A 44 -8.43 -6.15 -2.28
N LEU A 45 -7.18 -6.60 -2.36
CA LEU A 45 -6.61 -7.29 -3.52
C LEU A 45 -7.33 -8.60 -3.84
N LEU A 46 -7.72 -9.36 -2.82
CA LEU A 46 -8.38 -10.66 -2.98
C LEU A 46 -9.91 -10.54 -3.20
N ASN A 47 -10.48 -9.35 -3.00
CA ASN A 47 -11.92 -9.15 -3.15
C ASN A 47 -12.31 -9.01 -4.63
N GLN A 48 -12.93 -10.06 -5.18
CA GLN A 48 -13.38 -10.11 -6.58
C GLN A 48 -14.43 -9.04 -6.94
N ASN A 49 -15.15 -8.51 -5.96
CA ASN A 49 -16.16 -7.46 -6.17
C ASN A 49 -15.55 -6.05 -6.27
N ILE A 50 -14.24 -5.91 -6.02
CA ILE A 50 -13.56 -4.61 -6.04
C ILE A 50 -12.63 -4.57 -7.26
N CYS A 51 -12.99 -3.73 -8.23
CA CYS A 51 -12.08 -3.39 -9.31
C CYS A 51 -11.13 -2.26 -8.87
N MET A 52 -9.82 -2.51 -8.98
CA MET A 52 -8.77 -1.52 -8.69
C MET A 52 -7.99 -1.20 -9.95
N ASN A 53 -8.19 0.00 -10.49
CA ASN A 53 -7.46 0.48 -11.65
C ASN A 53 -6.31 1.38 -11.24
N MET A 54 -5.16 1.27 -11.89
CA MET A 54 -3.97 2.08 -11.65
C MET A 54 -3.30 2.37 -12.99
N GLY A 55 -3.21 3.65 -13.37
CA GLY A 55 -2.55 4.04 -14.62
C GLY A 55 -3.18 3.45 -15.89
N GLY A 56 -4.49 3.17 -15.89
CA GLY A 56 -5.19 2.55 -17.01
C GLY A 56 -5.08 1.02 -17.08
N LYS A 57 -4.31 0.40 -16.19
CA LYS A 57 -4.23 -1.07 -16.02
C LYS A 57 -5.00 -1.50 -14.77
N GLN A 58 -5.33 -2.78 -14.66
CA GLN A 58 -6.08 -3.33 -13.53
C GLN A 58 -5.16 -4.13 -12.59
N VAL A 59 -5.28 -3.90 -11.29
CA VAL A 59 -4.66 -4.74 -10.26
C VAL A 59 -5.44 -6.05 -10.21
N SER A 60 -4.73 -7.18 -10.36
CA SER A 60 -5.34 -8.51 -10.45
C SER A 60 -4.59 -9.53 -9.62
N VAL A 61 -5.33 -10.28 -8.79
CA VAL A 61 -4.81 -11.46 -8.09
C VAL A 61 -4.36 -12.54 -9.07
N GLU A 62 -4.91 -12.56 -10.29
CA GLU A 62 -4.53 -13.51 -11.33
C GLU A 62 -3.06 -13.37 -11.73
N SER A 63 -2.51 -12.16 -11.73
CA SER A 63 -1.08 -11.95 -12.01
C SER A 63 -0.20 -12.67 -10.98
N ILE A 64 -0.64 -12.72 -9.71
CA ILE A 64 0.09 -13.42 -8.64
C ILE A 64 -0.09 -14.93 -8.75
N ARG A 65 -1.29 -15.39 -9.14
CA ARG A 65 -1.57 -16.80 -9.41
C ARG A 65 -0.65 -17.33 -10.51
N LYS A 66 -0.51 -16.58 -11.62
CA LYS A 66 0.44 -16.90 -12.69
C LYS A 66 1.89 -17.01 -12.20
N VAL A 67 2.32 -16.18 -11.24
CA VAL A 67 3.66 -16.33 -10.63
C VAL A 67 3.80 -17.67 -9.90
N ILE A 68 2.77 -18.08 -9.15
CA ILE A 68 2.77 -19.35 -8.41
C ILE A 68 2.76 -20.56 -9.35
N GLU A 69 2.12 -20.43 -10.51
CA GLU A 69 1.94 -21.53 -11.47
C GLU A 69 3.12 -21.66 -12.44
N ASN A 70 3.70 -20.54 -12.88
CA ASN A 70 4.74 -20.52 -13.91
C ASN A 70 6.16 -20.63 -13.36
N TYR A 71 6.36 -20.40 -12.06
CA TYR A 71 7.68 -20.41 -11.44
C TYR A 71 7.75 -21.44 -10.31
N SER A 72 8.94 -22.00 -10.10
CA SER A 72 9.19 -22.94 -9.02
C SER A 72 9.13 -22.23 -7.65
N ARG A 73 8.62 -22.95 -6.63
CA ARG A 73 8.35 -22.40 -5.29
C ARG A 73 9.57 -21.79 -4.62
N ASP A 74 10.75 -22.33 -4.87
CA ASP A 74 12.01 -21.81 -4.35
C ASP A 74 12.27 -20.37 -4.81
N LYS A 75 11.77 -19.95 -5.98
CA LYS A 75 11.95 -18.60 -6.55
C LYS A 75 11.06 -17.53 -5.91
N HIS A 76 9.83 -17.88 -5.54
CA HIS A 76 8.83 -16.91 -5.06
C HIS A 76 8.38 -17.13 -3.59
N LEU A 77 8.57 -18.33 -3.04
CA LEU A 77 8.22 -18.75 -1.67
C LEU A 77 6.75 -18.59 -1.28
N LEU A 78 5.84 -18.56 -2.27
CA LEU A 78 4.41 -18.43 -2.02
C LEU A 78 3.72 -19.80 -1.93
N CYS A 79 2.71 -19.88 -1.07
CA CYS A 79 1.75 -20.97 -1.03
C CYS A 79 0.46 -20.54 -1.72
N LYS A 80 -0.29 -21.48 -2.34
CA LYS A 80 -1.62 -21.19 -2.90
C LYS A 80 -2.58 -20.62 -1.85
N SER A 81 -2.48 -21.06 -0.59
CA SER A 81 -3.27 -20.56 0.54
C SER A 81 -3.04 -19.07 0.85
N PHE A 82 -1.95 -18.45 0.39
CA PHE A 82 -1.75 -17.02 0.60
C PHE A 82 -2.75 -16.15 -0.20
N LEU A 83 -3.37 -16.73 -1.23
CA LEU A 83 -4.43 -16.11 -2.02
C LEU A 83 -5.84 -16.42 -1.50
N ASP A 84 -5.96 -17.07 -0.33
CA ASP A 84 -7.25 -17.30 0.31
C ASP A 84 -7.80 -16.00 0.92
N SER A 85 -9.00 -15.62 0.46
CA SER A 85 -9.73 -14.44 0.93
C SER A 85 -10.43 -14.64 2.29
N SER A 86 -10.59 -15.88 2.74
CA SER A 86 -11.22 -16.18 4.04
C SER A 86 -10.34 -15.73 5.21
N ASP A 87 -9.01 -15.86 5.04
CA ASP A 87 -8.01 -15.53 6.04
C ASP A 87 -7.59 -14.04 5.96
N LYS A 88 -8.42 -13.20 6.59
CA LYS A 88 -8.26 -11.74 6.62
C LYS A 88 -7.13 -11.25 7.53
N MET A 89 -6.64 -12.06 8.46
CA MET A 89 -5.65 -11.64 9.47
C MET A 89 -4.22 -12.07 9.14
N ASN A 90 -4.04 -12.88 8.11
CA ASN A 90 -2.72 -13.41 7.75
C ASN A 90 -1.80 -12.37 7.11
N PHE A 91 -1.05 -11.73 8.01
CA PHE A 91 0.02 -10.80 7.71
C PHE A 91 1.17 -11.47 6.93
N ASN A 92 1.55 -12.70 7.29
CA ASN A 92 2.63 -13.41 6.62
C ASN A 92 2.37 -13.56 5.11
N ALA A 93 1.12 -13.79 4.70
CA ALA A 93 0.74 -13.84 3.30
C ALA A 93 1.03 -12.51 2.58
N ILE A 94 0.62 -11.37 3.12
CA ILE A 94 0.85 -10.08 2.44
C ILE A 94 2.32 -9.64 2.48
N ASP A 95 3.04 -9.96 3.56
CA ASP A 95 4.48 -9.76 3.61
C ASP A 95 5.17 -10.55 2.48
N LYS A 96 4.89 -11.86 2.37
CA LYS A 96 5.51 -12.69 1.32
C LYS A 96 5.06 -12.30 -0.10
N ILE A 97 3.77 -12.04 -0.31
CA ILE A 97 3.23 -11.63 -1.63
C ILE A 97 3.89 -10.33 -2.08
N SER A 98 4.09 -9.36 -1.19
CA SER A 98 4.73 -8.07 -1.52
C SER A 98 6.26 -8.11 -1.50
N SER A 99 6.88 -9.29 -1.39
CA SER A 99 8.35 -9.40 -1.38
C SER A 99 8.95 -9.04 -2.74
N GLU A 100 10.21 -8.60 -2.72
CA GLU A 100 10.97 -8.27 -3.93
C GLU A 100 11.04 -9.44 -4.92
N ARG A 101 11.12 -10.67 -4.40
CA ARG A 101 11.13 -11.89 -5.22
C ARG A 101 9.89 -11.98 -6.11
N VAL A 102 8.72 -11.68 -5.56
CA VAL A 102 7.45 -11.73 -6.29
C VAL A 102 7.32 -10.54 -7.23
N THR A 103 7.67 -9.33 -6.79
CA THR A 103 7.56 -8.13 -7.64
C THR A 103 8.53 -8.14 -8.81
N ASN A 104 9.68 -8.80 -8.69
CA ASN A 104 10.62 -9.02 -9.79
C ASN A 104 10.07 -10.05 -10.80
N LEU A 105 9.45 -11.14 -10.33
CA LEU A 105 8.83 -12.13 -11.23
C LEU A 105 7.58 -11.59 -11.96
N LEU A 106 6.86 -10.64 -11.36
CA LEU A 106 5.71 -9.99 -12.01
C LEU A 106 6.10 -9.16 -13.25
N VAL A 107 7.38 -8.83 -13.45
CA VAL A 107 7.85 -8.15 -14.67
C VAL A 107 7.64 -9.03 -15.91
N GLU A 108 7.77 -10.34 -15.74
CA GLU A 108 7.63 -11.33 -16.82
C GLU A 108 6.16 -11.75 -17.06
N ILE A 109 5.22 -11.25 -16.25
CA ILE A 109 3.80 -11.56 -16.41
C ILE A 109 3.13 -10.45 -17.24
N PRO A 110 2.51 -10.77 -18.39
CA PRO A 110 1.80 -9.79 -19.19
C PRO A 110 0.70 -9.07 -18.40
N ASP A 111 0.59 -7.76 -18.61
CA ASP A 111 -0.41 -6.86 -18.00
C ASP A 111 -0.40 -6.83 -16.47
N ALA A 112 0.72 -7.18 -15.84
CA ALA A 112 0.86 -7.22 -14.38
C ALA A 112 1.39 -5.91 -13.76
N GLU A 113 1.59 -4.83 -14.54
CA GLU A 113 2.27 -3.62 -14.08
C GLU A 113 1.54 -2.95 -12.91
N ALA A 114 0.20 -2.88 -12.97
CA ALA A 114 -0.61 -2.35 -11.88
C ALA A 114 -0.51 -3.20 -10.62
N THR A 115 -0.58 -4.53 -10.77
CA THR A 115 -0.42 -5.48 -9.64
C THR A 115 0.96 -5.33 -9.00
N ARG A 116 2.01 -5.29 -9.81
CA ARG A 116 3.39 -5.09 -9.36
C ARG A 116 3.53 -3.77 -8.60
N GLN A 117 3.02 -2.67 -9.14
CA GLN A 117 3.09 -1.37 -8.48
C GLN A 117 2.32 -1.36 -7.15
N TYR A 118 1.14 -1.99 -7.08
CA TYR A 118 0.38 -2.15 -5.85
C TYR A 118 1.16 -2.89 -4.75
N LEU A 119 1.88 -3.95 -5.13
CA LEU A 119 2.71 -4.71 -4.20
C LEU A 119 3.97 -3.96 -3.78
N ILE A 120 4.59 -3.19 -4.68
CA ILE A 120 5.71 -2.30 -4.35
C ILE A 120 5.30 -1.26 -3.33
N LEU A 121 4.13 -0.63 -3.49
CA LEU A 121 3.61 0.34 -2.51
C LEU A 121 3.40 -0.32 -1.14
N THR A 122 2.84 -1.54 -1.15
CA THR A 122 2.65 -2.32 0.08
C THR A 122 3.99 -2.60 0.76
N ARG A 123 5.00 -3.03 0.00
CA ARG A 123 6.36 -3.26 0.49
C ARG A 123 6.99 -2.00 1.08
N TYR A 124 6.85 -0.86 0.39
CA TYR A 124 7.40 0.41 0.86
C TYR A 124 6.77 0.85 2.18
N ILE A 125 5.46 0.65 2.36
CA ILE A 125 4.77 0.89 3.63
C ILE A 125 5.32 -0.03 4.72
N LEU A 126 5.42 -1.34 4.45
CA LEU A 126 5.94 -2.32 5.42
C LEU A 126 7.38 -1.98 5.85
N ASP A 127 8.27 -1.76 4.88
CA ASP A 127 9.68 -1.51 5.18
C ASP A 127 9.87 -0.16 5.90
N ALA A 128 9.08 0.86 5.55
CA ALA A 128 9.15 2.17 6.21
C ALA A 128 8.77 2.12 7.70
N PHE A 129 7.93 1.19 8.13
CA PHE A 129 7.46 1.13 9.53
C PHE A 129 7.97 -0.09 10.32
N LEU A 130 8.22 -1.21 9.67
CA LEU A 130 8.52 -2.48 10.34
C LEU A 130 9.99 -2.90 10.21
N LEU A 131 10.68 -2.49 9.14
CA LEU A 131 12.09 -2.84 8.99
C LEU A 131 12.93 -1.99 9.95
N LYS A 132 13.64 -2.67 10.87
CA LYS A 132 14.48 -2.01 11.88
C LYS A 132 15.79 -1.52 11.26
N ASP A 133 16.39 -2.36 10.42
CA ASP A 133 17.72 -2.17 9.83
C ASP A 133 17.63 -1.42 8.49
N ILE A 134 17.16 -0.17 8.53
CA ILE A 134 17.06 0.70 7.35
C ILE A 134 17.46 2.12 7.71
N SER A 135 18.17 2.81 6.81
CA SER A 135 18.59 4.19 7.05
C SER A 135 17.39 5.13 7.17
N ILE A 136 17.56 6.20 7.96
CA ILE A 136 16.52 7.22 8.17
C ILE A 136 16.11 7.84 6.81
N GLU A 137 17.09 8.18 5.98
CA GLU A 137 16.85 8.73 4.64
C GLU A 137 15.98 7.80 3.79
N ARG A 138 16.33 6.50 3.76
CA ARG A 138 15.55 5.51 3.01
C ARG A 138 14.16 5.36 3.58
N ARG A 139 14.01 5.34 4.90
CA ARG A 139 12.70 5.26 5.57
C ARG A 139 11.79 6.42 5.16
N ILE A 140 12.34 7.64 5.19
CA ILE A 140 11.66 8.87 4.76
C ILE A 140 11.28 8.75 3.28
N TYR A 141 12.21 8.36 2.41
CA TYR A 141 11.92 8.17 0.99
C TYR A 141 10.75 7.21 0.76
N LEU A 142 10.74 6.03 1.40
CA LEU A 142 9.71 5.02 1.22
C LEU A 142 8.32 5.52 1.63
N ILE A 143 8.20 6.18 2.79
CA ILE A 143 6.91 6.68 3.27
C ILE A 143 6.40 7.84 2.40
N TRP A 144 7.28 8.74 1.96
CA TRP A 144 6.90 9.83 1.06
C TRP A 144 6.51 9.32 -0.32
N TYR A 145 7.26 8.37 -0.89
CA TYR A 145 6.90 7.74 -2.15
C TYR A 145 5.50 7.13 -2.08
N ALA A 146 5.25 6.28 -1.08
CA ALA A 146 3.95 5.64 -0.91
C ALA A 146 2.82 6.68 -0.73
N THR A 147 3.06 7.71 0.08
CA THR A 147 2.10 8.78 0.35
C THR A 147 1.75 9.58 -0.91
N PHE A 148 2.76 10.05 -1.66
CA PHE A 148 2.55 10.83 -2.88
C PHE A 148 1.88 10.00 -3.95
N PHE A 149 2.32 8.75 -4.16
CA PHE A 149 1.71 7.85 -5.12
C PHE A 149 0.22 7.65 -4.82
N MET A 150 -0.12 7.33 -3.56
CA MET A 150 -1.52 7.12 -3.16
C MET A 150 -2.37 8.40 -3.32
N ARG A 151 -1.81 9.58 -3.08
CA ARG A 151 -2.48 10.88 -3.31
C ARG A 151 -2.75 11.13 -4.79
N ILE A 152 -1.75 10.90 -5.65
CA ILE A 152 -1.87 11.02 -7.11
C ILE A 152 -2.91 10.02 -7.62
N TRP A 153 -2.81 8.76 -7.18
CA TRP A 153 -3.74 7.70 -7.57
C TRP A 153 -5.19 8.04 -7.17
N ARG A 154 -5.41 8.50 -5.93
CA ARG A 154 -6.73 8.99 -5.48
C ARG A 154 -7.24 10.16 -6.33
N SER A 155 -6.38 11.11 -6.66
CA SER A 155 -6.74 12.26 -7.51
C SER A 155 -7.17 11.80 -8.92
N TRP A 156 -6.41 10.87 -9.50
CA TRP A 156 -6.68 10.27 -10.80
C TRP A 156 -8.02 9.50 -10.81
N LEU A 157 -8.27 8.67 -9.80
CA LEU A 157 -9.56 7.96 -9.66
C LEU A 157 -10.74 8.94 -9.62
N LYS A 158 -10.63 10.02 -8.83
CA LYS A 158 -11.68 11.05 -8.75
C LYS A 158 -11.93 11.72 -10.10
N ARG A 159 -10.87 11.97 -10.89
CA ARG A 159 -10.99 12.55 -12.23
C ARG A 159 -11.72 11.60 -13.18
N ILE A 160 -11.36 10.33 -13.19
CA ILE A 160 -12.01 9.33 -14.06
C ILE A 160 -13.48 9.14 -13.69
N THR A 161 -13.81 9.06 -12.39
CA THR A 161 -15.21 8.94 -11.97
C THR A 161 -16.04 10.15 -12.41
N LYS A 162 -15.48 11.38 -12.35
CA LYS A 162 -16.14 12.59 -12.85
C LYS A 162 -16.35 12.54 -14.37
N VAL A 163 -15.34 12.13 -15.13
CA VAL A 163 -15.43 11.99 -16.60
C VAL A 163 -16.48 10.96 -16.98
N PHE A 164 -16.49 9.79 -16.32
CA PHE A 164 -17.46 8.74 -16.57
C PHE A 164 -18.89 9.21 -16.32
N ARG A 165 -19.14 9.91 -15.20
CA ARG A 165 -20.46 10.51 -14.92
C ARG A 165 -20.88 11.55 -15.96
N ARG A 166 -19.94 12.37 -16.44
CA ARG A 166 -20.21 13.37 -17.50
C ARG A 166 -20.60 12.70 -18.82
N ASN A 167 -19.87 11.66 -19.22
CA ASN A 167 -20.13 10.95 -20.46
C ASN A 167 -21.46 10.17 -20.41
N LEU A 168 -21.80 9.57 -19.26
CA LEU A 168 -23.10 8.92 -19.07
C LEU A 168 -24.26 9.92 -19.19
N LEU A 169 -24.14 11.11 -18.58
CA LEU A 169 -25.15 12.16 -18.69
C LEU A 169 -25.31 12.66 -20.12
N LEU A 170 -24.20 12.85 -20.86
CA LEU A 170 -24.25 13.26 -22.26
C LEU A 170 -24.92 12.21 -23.15
N GLN A 171 -24.66 10.91 -22.91
CA GLN A 171 -25.31 9.82 -23.65
C GLN A 171 -26.83 9.72 -23.39
N ILE A 172 -27.27 10.00 -22.16
CA ILE A 172 -28.71 10.04 -21.83
C ILE A 172 -29.41 11.19 -22.54
N HIS A 173 -28.76 12.34 -22.69
CA HIS A 173 -29.34 13.51 -23.37
C HIS A 173 -29.30 13.44 -24.91
N THR A 174 -28.51 12.54 -25.51
CA THR A 174 -28.49 12.33 -26.97
C THR A 174 -29.47 11.25 -27.45
N HIS A 175 -30.14 10.56 -26.53
CA HIS A 175 -31.11 9.50 -26.81
C HIS A 175 -32.52 9.80 -26.27
N ALA A 176 -32.79 11.05 -25.90
CA ALA A 176 -34.10 11.58 -25.55
C ALA A 176 -34.47 12.69 -26.54
#